data_AF-K2ER33-F1
#
_entry.id   AF-K2ER33-F1
#
_cell.length_a   1.000
_cell.length_b   1.000
_cell.length_c   1.000
_cell.angle_alpha   90.00
_cell.angle_beta   90.00
_cell.angle_gamma   90.00
#
_symmetry.space_group_name_H-M   'P 1'
#
loop_
_entity.id
_entity.type
_entity.pdbx_description
1 polymer ?
#
loop_
_entity_poly.entity_id
_entity_poly.type
_entity_poly.pdbx_seq_one_letter_code
_entity_poly.pdbx_strand_id
1 'polypeptide(L)'
;MVQLDVREVPFYQFSVVYQSVIKNLSMPTGESFVEAWKKCSLEVLDDMPHRFRMILQAMLSKNKLPLKRGGMKNGLKPKDFDYWLEQTLMGHNLPLAHLKQILKAREVEGYREQPLTARGNAPYVQMVQSLGKLLNAMGYKGLVLFFDEAESIAQGRLSARIKSYEILSQFFEHGGFVYPVFAFTEAFFDKVRCEEYGGEAPQFPQNYAEIWKNLQIIRLQDSPLTRWEALQDRLINLYAEAYQIDIAAKLPEIKQQMRDLLEKLKMQETRFKLKALINQLDIICTRTAS
;
A
#
# COMPACT_ATOMS: atom_id res chain seq x y z
N MET A 1 -2.18 -9.74 1.79
CA MET A 1 -1.58 -8.84 2.82
C MET A 1 -0.34 -8.22 2.22
N VAL A 2 -0.24 -6.89 2.18
CA VAL A 2 0.95 -6.21 1.67
C VAL A 2 1.86 -5.89 2.86
N GLN A 3 2.74 -6.82 3.21
CA GLN A 3 3.84 -6.50 4.11
C GLN A 3 4.91 -5.83 3.27
N LEU A 4 4.96 -4.50 3.35
CA LEU A 4 6.05 -3.76 2.76
C LEU A 4 7.21 -3.82 3.76
N ASP A 5 8.27 -4.56 3.45
CA ASP A 5 9.57 -4.37 4.11
C ASP A 5 10.16 -3.07 3.53
N VAL A 6 9.61 -1.94 3.98
CA VAL A 6 9.98 -0.58 3.53
C VAL A 6 11.25 -0.16 4.26
N ARG A 7 12.33 -0.94 4.13
CA ARG A 7 13.64 -0.46 4.55
C ARG A 7 14.00 0.67 3.59
N GLU A 8 13.89 1.91 4.07
CA GLU A 8 14.35 3.13 3.39
C GLU A 8 13.55 3.65 2.16
N VAL A 9 12.25 3.36 1.98
CA VAL A 9 11.55 3.96 0.81
C VAL A 9 11.30 5.45 1.06
N PRO A 10 11.72 6.34 0.13
CA PRO A 10 11.53 7.78 0.26
C PRO A 10 10.04 8.15 0.24
N PHE A 11 9.42 8.36 1.40
CA PHE A 11 8.00 8.74 1.49
C PHE A 11 7.70 10.03 0.72
N TYR A 12 8.68 10.94 0.62
CA TYR A 12 8.64 12.15 -0.20
C TYR A 12 8.58 11.91 -1.73
N GLN A 13 8.86 10.67 -2.20
CA GLN A 13 8.71 10.18 -3.57
C GLN A 13 7.67 9.05 -3.60
N PHE A 14 6.41 9.41 -3.43
CA PHE A 14 5.33 8.46 -3.25
C PHE A 14 5.09 7.55 -4.46
N SER A 15 5.60 7.90 -5.64
CA SER A 15 5.61 7.00 -6.80
C SER A 15 6.37 5.70 -6.53
N VAL A 16 7.45 5.74 -5.74
CA VAL A 16 8.24 4.55 -5.37
C VAL A 16 7.50 3.74 -4.30
N VAL A 17 6.87 4.40 -3.34
CA VAL A 17 5.98 3.76 -2.36
C VAL A 17 4.86 3.02 -3.08
N TYR A 18 4.19 3.67 -4.02
CA TYR A 18 3.15 3.08 -4.85
C TYR A 18 3.63 1.85 -5.63
N GLN A 19 4.80 1.92 -6.27
CA GLN A 19 5.39 0.76 -6.96
C GLN A 19 5.54 -0.43 -6.00
N SER A 20 6.02 -0.17 -4.78
CA SER A 20 6.17 -1.20 -3.76
C SER A 20 4.80 -1.75 -3.30
N VAL A 21 3.81 -0.88 -3.09
CA VAL A 21 2.42 -1.26 -2.74
C VAL A 21 1.85 -2.22 -3.78
N ILE A 22 1.86 -1.85 -5.06
CA ILE A 22 1.25 -2.68 -6.12
C ILE A 22 2.04 -3.98 -6.32
N LYS A 23 3.37 -3.92 -6.30
CA LYS A 23 4.22 -5.11 -6.47
C LYS A 23 3.97 -6.16 -5.38
N ASN A 24 3.78 -5.73 -4.14
CA ASN A 24 3.58 -6.62 -3.00
C ASN A 24 2.08 -6.87 -2.69
N LEU A 25 1.18 -6.38 -3.54
CA LEU A 25 -0.26 -6.55 -3.36
C LEU A 25 -0.68 -7.99 -3.67
N SER A 26 -0.82 -8.78 -2.61
CA SER A 26 -1.41 -10.12 -2.66
C SER A 26 -2.87 -10.10 -2.27
N MET A 27 -3.71 -10.68 -3.12
CA MET A 27 -5.11 -10.95 -2.82
C MET A 27 -5.20 -12.10 -1.81
N PRO A 28 -6.26 -12.20 -0.97
CA PRO A 28 -6.45 -13.32 -0.04
C PRO A 28 -6.53 -14.70 -0.72
N THR A 29 -6.81 -14.73 -2.03
CA THR A 29 -6.85 -15.93 -2.88
C THR A 29 -5.47 -16.34 -3.40
N GLY A 30 -4.40 -15.60 -3.07
CA GLY A 30 -3.04 -15.83 -3.55
C GLY A 30 -2.78 -15.32 -4.98
N GLU A 31 -3.82 -14.89 -5.70
CA GLU A 31 -3.67 -14.28 -7.02
C GLU A 31 -3.16 -12.84 -6.92
N SER A 32 -2.58 -12.34 -8.02
CA SER A 32 -2.20 -10.94 -8.15
C SER A 32 -3.45 -10.05 -8.29
N PHE A 33 -3.32 -8.77 -7.91
CA PHE A 33 -4.39 -7.80 -8.12
C PHE A 33 -4.87 -7.74 -9.59
N VAL A 34 -3.95 -7.86 -10.56
CA VAL A 34 -4.28 -7.82 -11.99
C VAL A 34 -5.12 -9.01 -12.42
N GLU A 35 -4.82 -10.20 -11.90
CA GLU A 35 -5.61 -11.42 -12.16
C GLU A 35 -7.02 -11.31 -11.56
N ALA A 36 -7.12 -10.86 -10.31
CA ALA A 36 -8.41 -10.62 -9.67
C ALA A 36 -9.22 -9.56 -10.41
N TRP A 37 -8.57 -8.48 -10.85
CA TRP A 37 -9.22 -7.40 -11.60
C TRP A 37 -9.81 -7.89 -12.92
N LYS A 38 -9.05 -8.68 -13.70
CA LYS A 38 -9.51 -9.21 -15.00
C LYS A 38 -10.71 -10.16 -14.91
N LYS A 39 -10.98 -10.73 -13.73
CA LYS A 39 -12.14 -11.59 -13.46
C LYS A 39 -13.35 -10.81 -12.95
N CYS A 40 -13.17 -9.54 -12.61
CA CYS A 40 -14.18 -8.71 -11.99
C CYS A 40 -15.13 -8.11 -13.04
N SER A 41 -16.41 -7.97 -12.68
CA SER A 41 -17.43 -7.30 -13.50
C SER A 41 -17.67 -5.85 -13.10
N LEU A 42 -16.81 -5.28 -12.25
CA LEU A 42 -16.95 -3.93 -11.73
C LEU A 42 -16.46 -2.88 -12.73
N GLU A 43 -17.09 -1.71 -12.65
CA GLU A 43 -16.59 -0.50 -13.30
C GLU A 43 -15.49 0.15 -12.46
N VAL A 44 -14.62 0.91 -13.13
CA VAL A 44 -13.56 1.65 -12.44
C VAL A 44 -14.14 2.91 -11.80
N LEU A 45 -13.74 3.20 -10.56
CA LEU A 45 -14.21 4.35 -9.81
C LEU A 45 -13.76 5.69 -10.43
N ASP A 46 -14.67 6.67 -10.46
CA ASP A 46 -14.40 8.01 -11.01
C ASP A 46 -13.36 8.80 -10.20
N ASP A 47 -13.27 8.54 -8.90
CA ASP A 47 -12.28 9.15 -7.99
C ASP A 47 -10.85 8.71 -8.32
N MET A 48 -10.65 7.68 -9.14
CA MET A 48 -9.33 7.19 -9.52
C MET A 48 -8.67 8.15 -10.51
N PRO A 49 -7.36 8.46 -10.37
CA PRO A 49 -6.69 9.34 -11.32
C PRO A 49 -6.80 8.79 -12.74
N HIS A 50 -7.12 9.68 -13.68
CA HIS A 50 -7.52 9.32 -15.05
C HIS A 50 -6.56 8.32 -15.73
N ARG A 51 -5.24 8.52 -15.61
CA ARG A 51 -4.25 7.58 -16.16
C ARG A 51 -4.48 6.14 -15.71
N PHE A 52 -4.64 5.92 -14.40
CA PHE A 52 -4.82 4.57 -13.84
C PHE A 52 -6.19 4.02 -14.18
N ARG A 53 -7.23 4.86 -14.18
CA ARG A 53 -8.58 4.49 -14.63
C ARG A 53 -8.57 3.93 -16.05
N MET A 54 -7.93 4.64 -16.98
CA MET A 54 -7.80 4.19 -18.37
C MET A 54 -7.00 2.90 -18.50
N ILE A 55 -5.94 2.71 -17.70
CA ILE A 55 -5.15 1.48 -17.69
C ILE A 55 -6.00 0.29 -17.23
N LEU A 56 -6.74 0.43 -16.11
CA LEU A 56 -7.59 -0.63 -15.59
C LEU A 56 -8.72 -0.99 -16.56
N GLN A 57 -9.37 0.00 -17.18
CA GLN A 57 -10.36 -0.24 -18.23
C GLN A 57 -9.74 -0.96 -19.43
N ALA A 58 -8.54 -0.55 -19.86
CA ALA A 58 -7.82 -1.22 -20.95
C ALA A 58 -7.51 -2.68 -20.65
N MET A 59 -7.25 -3.04 -19.38
CA MET A 59 -6.99 -4.42 -18.97
C MET A 59 -8.22 -5.33 -19.09
N LEU A 60 -9.44 -4.78 -18.98
CA LEU A 60 -10.69 -5.53 -19.16
C LEU A 60 -11.05 -5.71 -20.65
N SER A 61 -10.64 -4.77 -21.50
CA SER A 61 -10.92 -4.79 -22.93
C SER A 61 -10.00 -5.75 -23.71
N LYS A 62 -10.58 -6.51 -24.65
CA LYS A 62 -9.81 -7.27 -25.65
C LYS A 62 -9.36 -6.37 -26.80
N ASN A 63 -8.32 -6.79 -27.53
CA ASN A 63 -7.88 -6.10 -28.74
C ASN A 63 -8.97 -6.22 -29.82
N LYS A 64 -9.59 -5.09 -30.22
CA LYS A 64 -10.70 -5.09 -31.20
C LYS A 64 -10.29 -4.60 -32.60
N LEU A 65 -9.27 -3.74 -32.68
CA LEU A 65 -8.83 -3.19 -33.96
C LEU A 65 -7.81 -4.11 -34.67
N PRO A 66 -7.97 -4.40 -35.98
CA PRO A 66 -6.91 -4.96 -36.79
C PRO A 66 -5.82 -3.90 -36.92
N LEU A 67 -4.83 -3.96 -36.04
CA LEU A 67 -3.65 -3.10 -36.09
C LEU A 67 -2.95 -3.39 -37.42
N LYS A 68 -3.13 -2.51 -38.41
CA LYS A 68 -2.55 -2.65 -39.76
C LYS A 68 -1.07 -2.98 -39.62
N ARG A 69 -0.69 -4.22 -40.00
CA ARG A 69 0.67 -4.77 -39.92
C ARG A 69 1.75 -3.88 -40.57
N GLY A 70 1.36 -2.96 -41.46
CA GLY A 70 2.28 -2.05 -42.16
C GLY A 70 2.63 -0.73 -41.45
N GLY A 71 2.00 -0.38 -40.32
CA GLY A 71 2.23 0.91 -39.64
C GLY A 71 3.22 0.88 -38.46
N MET A 72 3.66 -0.30 -38.04
CA MET A 72 4.45 -0.48 -36.80
C MET A 72 5.89 -0.87 -37.09
N LYS A 73 6.64 -0.04 -37.83
CA LYS A 73 8.10 -0.22 -37.85
C LYS A 73 8.71 0.06 -36.47
N ASN A 74 8.08 0.90 -35.64
CA ASN A 74 8.54 1.30 -34.29
C ASN A 74 7.45 1.17 -33.19
N GLY A 75 6.33 0.49 -33.46
CA GLY A 75 5.17 0.45 -32.55
C GLY A 75 5.12 -0.79 -31.64
N LEU A 76 4.50 -0.66 -30.47
CA LEU A 76 4.26 -1.78 -29.55
C LEU A 76 3.38 -2.85 -30.23
N LYS A 77 3.74 -4.13 -30.11
CA LYS A 77 2.96 -5.23 -30.72
C LYS A 77 1.73 -5.56 -29.84
N PRO A 78 0.56 -5.87 -30.45
CA PRO A 78 -0.65 -6.18 -29.68
C PRO A 78 -0.52 -7.35 -28.70
N LYS A 79 0.35 -8.32 -28.97
CA LYS A 79 0.63 -9.43 -28.06
C LYS A 79 1.34 -9.00 -26.77
N ASP A 80 1.99 -7.84 -26.77
CA ASP A 80 2.73 -7.32 -25.62
C ASP A 80 1.88 -6.31 -24.81
N PHE A 81 0.67 -5.99 -25.25
CA PHE A 81 -0.16 -4.95 -24.62
C PHE A 81 -0.49 -5.24 -23.16
N ASP A 82 -0.85 -6.49 -22.83
CA ASP A 82 -1.18 -6.85 -21.44
C ASP A 82 0.02 -6.67 -20.52
N TYR A 83 1.19 -7.14 -20.96
CA TYR A 83 2.45 -6.93 -20.25
C TYR A 83 2.71 -5.45 -20.00
N TRP A 84 2.60 -4.61 -21.04
CA TRP A 84 2.88 -3.18 -20.88
C TRP A 84 1.83 -2.44 -20.04
N LEU A 85 0.56 -2.82 -20.10
CA LEU A 85 -0.47 -2.27 -19.21
C LEU A 85 -0.16 -2.61 -17.75
N GLU A 86 0.23 -3.85 -17.48
CA GLU A 86 0.62 -4.31 -16.15
C GLU A 86 1.85 -3.57 -15.62
N GLN A 87 2.91 -3.48 -16.41
CA GLN A 87 4.10 -2.71 -16.04
C GLN A 87 3.76 -1.22 -15.79
N THR A 88 2.88 -0.65 -16.61
CA THR A 88 2.47 0.75 -16.44
C THR A 88 1.63 0.95 -15.18
N LEU A 89 0.75 -0.01 -14.86
CA LEU A 89 -0.02 -0.02 -13.62
C LEU A 89 0.91 -0.14 -12.41
N MET A 90 1.94 -0.98 -12.47
CA MET A 90 2.96 -1.10 -11.42
C MET A 90 3.78 0.18 -11.24
N GLY A 91 3.66 1.17 -12.13
CA GLY A 91 4.34 2.46 -12.01
C GLY A 91 5.61 2.57 -12.86
N HIS A 92 5.88 1.61 -13.75
CA HIS A 92 6.94 1.74 -14.74
C HIS A 92 6.56 2.75 -15.83
N ASN A 93 7.57 3.44 -16.35
CA ASN A 93 7.35 4.49 -17.34
C ASN A 93 7.14 3.88 -18.74
N LEU A 94 5.91 3.93 -19.24
CA LEU A 94 5.59 3.68 -20.64
C LEU A 94 5.44 5.01 -21.39
N PRO A 95 6.13 5.20 -22.54
CA PRO A 95 5.95 6.40 -23.36
C PRO A 95 4.47 6.65 -23.67
N LEU A 96 4.03 7.91 -23.55
CA LEU A 96 2.62 8.28 -23.75
C LEU A 96 2.10 7.89 -25.14
N ALA A 97 2.95 7.96 -26.17
CA ALA A 97 2.59 7.52 -27.51
C ALA A 97 2.19 6.03 -27.54
N HIS A 98 2.94 5.18 -26.82
CA HIS A 98 2.63 3.76 -26.70
C HIS A 98 1.38 3.52 -25.87
N LEU A 99 1.20 4.22 -24.75
CA LEU A 99 -0.03 4.10 -23.94
C LEU A 99 -1.26 4.48 -24.78
N LYS A 100 -1.22 5.64 -25.47
CA LYS A 100 -2.31 6.08 -26.37
C LYS A 100 -2.58 5.07 -27.49
N GLN A 101 -1.54 4.41 -28.01
CA GLN A 101 -1.69 3.37 -29.01
C GLN A 101 -2.45 2.16 -28.45
N ILE A 102 -2.12 1.70 -27.24
CA ILE A 102 -2.82 0.58 -26.58
C ILE A 102 -4.28 0.94 -26.31
N LEU A 103 -4.53 2.10 -25.69
CA LEU A 103 -5.88 2.56 -25.34
C LEU A 103 -6.77 2.71 -26.58
N LYS A 104 -6.21 3.25 -27.67
CA LYS A 104 -6.90 3.33 -28.96
C LYS A 104 -7.21 1.93 -29.51
N ALA A 105 -6.25 1.01 -29.49
CA ALA A 105 -6.42 -0.34 -30.03
C ALA A 105 -7.45 -1.19 -29.28
N ARG A 106 -7.68 -0.87 -28.00
CA ARG A 106 -8.66 -1.50 -27.11
C ARG A 106 -9.98 -0.73 -26.98
N GLU A 107 -10.15 0.36 -27.75
CA GLU A 107 -11.35 1.21 -27.74
C GLU A 107 -11.75 1.68 -26.34
N VAL A 108 -10.78 2.06 -25.52
CA VAL A 108 -11.05 2.60 -24.18
C VAL A 108 -11.70 3.98 -24.34
N GLU A 109 -12.94 4.12 -23.88
CA GLU A 109 -13.68 5.37 -23.96
C GLU A 109 -13.08 6.43 -23.02
N GLY A 110 -13.22 7.71 -23.39
CA GLY A 110 -12.78 8.84 -22.56
C GLY A 110 -11.27 9.06 -22.42
N TYR A 111 -10.40 8.20 -22.98
CA TYR A 111 -8.93 8.32 -22.79
C TYR A 111 -8.27 9.61 -23.30
N ARG A 112 -9.02 10.43 -24.04
CA ARG A 112 -8.57 11.73 -24.58
C ARG A 112 -9.09 12.92 -23.78
N GLU A 113 -9.99 12.70 -22.83
CA GLU A 113 -10.67 13.76 -22.09
C GLU A 113 -9.73 14.45 -21.08
N GLN A 114 -8.76 13.72 -20.54
CA GLN A 114 -7.82 14.26 -19.56
C GLN A 114 -6.37 13.78 -19.84
N PRO A 115 -5.35 14.47 -19.27
CA PRO A 115 -3.96 14.06 -19.43
C PRO A 115 -3.69 12.65 -18.86
N LEU A 116 -3.04 11.80 -19.64
CA LEU A 116 -2.58 10.47 -19.20
C LEU A 116 -1.25 10.54 -18.41
N THR A 117 -0.84 11.71 -17.94
CA THR A 117 0.40 11.91 -17.18
C THR A 117 0.16 11.82 -15.69
N ALA A 118 1.01 11.09 -14.96
CA ALA A 118 1.08 11.15 -13.51
C ALA A 118 2.41 11.84 -13.13
N ARG A 119 2.34 13.08 -12.64
CA ARG A 119 3.50 13.86 -12.17
C ARG A 119 3.31 14.22 -10.71
N GLY A 120 4.40 14.19 -9.93
CA GLY A 120 4.36 14.44 -8.49
C GLY A 120 3.75 13.29 -7.70
N ASN A 121 3.48 13.51 -6.41
CA ASN A 121 3.00 12.48 -5.50
C ASN A 121 1.48 12.30 -5.54
N ALA A 122 0.73 13.39 -5.77
CA ALA A 122 -0.73 13.40 -5.63
C ALA A 122 -1.46 12.30 -6.44
N PRO A 123 -1.15 12.05 -7.72
CA PRO A 123 -1.82 10.98 -8.46
C PRO A 123 -1.58 9.59 -7.85
N TYR A 124 -0.41 9.36 -7.26
CA TYR A 124 -0.08 8.06 -6.66
C TYR A 124 -0.76 7.89 -5.29
N VAL A 125 -0.84 8.95 -4.48
CA VAL A 125 -1.60 8.92 -3.21
C VAL A 125 -3.08 8.67 -3.48
N GLN A 126 -3.67 9.42 -4.41
CA GLN A 126 -5.07 9.27 -4.81
C GLN A 126 -5.35 7.87 -5.39
N MET A 127 -4.40 7.30 -6.14
CA MET A 127 -4.52 5.93 -6.63
C MET A 127 -4.57 4.91 -5.48
N VAL A 128 -3.70 5.01 -4.48
CA VAL A 128 -3.73 4.11 -3.30
C VAL A 128 -5.05 4.24 -2.53
N GLN A 129 -5.54 5.46 -2.33
CA GLN A 129 -6.84 5.71 -1.68
C GLN A 129 -8.00 5.10 -2.48
N SER A 130 -8.00 5.29 -3.81
CA SER A 130 -9.01 4.75 -4.71
C SER A 130 -8.95 3.23 -4.80
N LEU A 131 -7.76 2.64 -4.66
CA LEU A 131 -7.56 1.20 -4.64
C LEU A 131 -8.24 0.56 -3.42
N GLY A 132 -8.20 1.19 -2.25
CA GLY A 132 -8.96 0.74 -1.08
C GLY A 132 -10.46 0.68 -1.37
N LYS A 133 -11.02 1.73 -1.98
CA LYS A 133 -12.43 1.78 -2.40
C LYS A 133 -12.75 0.67 -3.41
N LEU A 134 -11.86 0.46 -4.39
CA LEU A 134 -12.03 -0.57 -5.40
C LEU A 134 -12.04 -1.98 -4.80
N LEU A 135 -11.10 -2.27 -3.90
CA LEU A 135 -11.06 -3.54 -3.17
C LEU A 135 -12.33 -3.72 -2.33
N ASN A 136 -12.85 -2.66 -1.74
CA ASN A 136 -14.13 -2.75 -1.06
C ASN A 136 -15.29 -3.10 -2.00
N ALA A 137 -15.37 -2.46 -3.16
CA ALA A 137 -16.36 -2.79 -4.19
C ALA A 137 -16.23 -4.24 -4.71
N MET A 138 -15.00 -4.79 -4.71
CA MET A 138 -14.73 -6.20 -5.02
C MET A 138 -15.18 -7.19 -3.93
N GLY A 139 -15.71 -6.70 -2.80
CA GLY A 139 -16.19 -7.52 -1.68
C GLY A 139 -15.21 -7.64 -0.51
N TYR A 140 -14.05 -6.99 -0.56
CA TYR A 140 -13.11 -6.95 0.57
C TYR A 140 -13.47 -5.85 1.57
N LYS A 141 -12.83 -5.84 2.75
CA LYS A 141 -13.03 -4.76 3.74
C LYS A 141 -12.23 -3.48 3.43
N GLY A 142 -11.27 -3.57 2.51
CA GLY A 142 -10.38 -2.48 2.11
C GLY A 142 -8.93 -2.93 2.01
N LEU A 143 -8.01 -1.97 2.08
CA LEU A 143 -6.57 -2.14 1.95
C LEU A 143 -5.88 -1.79 3.26
N VAL A 144 -5.17 -2.75 3.86
CA VAL A 144 -4.29 -2.48 5.02
C VAL A 144 -2.87 -2.26 4.50
N LEU A 145 -2.24 -1.16 4.93
CA LEU A 145 -0.87 -0.82 4.57
C LEU A 145 -0.02 -0.74 5.82
N PHE A 146 1.10 -1.48 5.84
CA PHE A 146 2.07 -1.41 6.93
C PHE A 146 3.31 -0.64 6.48
N PHE A 147 3.67 0.38 7.24
CA PHE A 147 4.88 1.17 7.05
C PHE A 147 5.78 1.00 8.27
N ASP A 148 6.88 0.28 8.12
CA ASP A 148 7.94 0.17 9.14
C ASP A 148 8.93 1.34 8.98
N GLU A 149 9.67 1.68 10.06
CA GLU A 149 10.73 2.69 10.09
C GLU A 149 10.33 4.08 9.57
N ALA A 150 9.08 4.50 9.81
CA ALA A 150 8.58 5.79 9.34
C ALA A 150 9.31 6.98 10.02
N GLU A 151 10.04 6.75 11.12
CA GLU A 151 10.92 7.73 11.74
C GLU A 151 12.06 8.22 10.84
N SER A 152 12.45 7.45 9.82
CA SER A 152 13.46 7.86 8.83
C SER A 152 13.08 9.17 8.11
N ILE A 153 11.77 9.48 8.03
CA ILE A 153 11.26 10.75 7.50
C ILE A 153 11.86 11.94 8.25
N ALA A 154 11.96 11.87 9.58
CA ALA A 154 12.46 12.95 10.42
C ALA A 154 13.96 13.24 10.20
N GLN A 155 14.71 12.26 9.69
CA GLN A 155 16.14 12.38 9.38
C GLN A 155 16.40 12.99 8.00
N GLY A 156 15.38 13.11 7.16
CA GLY A 156 15.50 13.67 5.81
C GLY A 156 15.75 15.18 5.77
N ARG A 157 16.20 15.69 4.62
CA ARG A 157 16.30 17.13 4.32
C ARG A 157 14.94 17.83 4.42
N LEU A 158 14.92 19.13 4.73
CA LEU A 158 13.69 19.91 4.94
C LEU A 158 12.65 19.72 3.82
N SER A 159 13.05 19.86 2.56
CA SER A 159 12.14 19.70 1.42
C SER A 159 11.54 18.29 1.27
N ALA A 160 12.23 17.25 1.76
CA ALA A 160 11.71 15.90 1.81
C ALA A 160 10.74 15.74 2.99
N ARG A 161 11.06 16.32 4.16
CA ARG A 161 10.17 16.31 5.33
C ARG A 161 8.85 17.00 5.03
N ILE A 162 8.88 18.20 4.45
CA ILE A 162 7.67 18.95 4.06
C ILE A 162 6.72 18.08 3.23
N LYS A 163 7.24 17.46 2.16
CA LYS A 163 6.45 16.58 1.28
C LYS A 163 5.95 15.33 2.00
N SER A 164 6.78 14.74 2.86
CA SER A 164 6.41 13.53 3.59
C SER A 164 5.32 13.80 4.60
N TYR A 165 5.39 14.92 5.34
CA TYR A 165 4.36 15.32 6.29
C TYR A 165 3.05 15.65 5.59
N GLU A 166 3.09 16.30 4.43
CA GLU A 166 1.89 16.53 3.62
C GLU A 166 1.18 15.22 3.24
N ILE A 167 1.95 14.21 2.82
CA ILE A 167 1.40 12.88 2.50
C ILE A 167 0.88 12.18 3.76
N LEU A 168 1.62 12.22 4.89
CA LEU A 168 1.18 11.62 6.14
C LEU A 168 -0.16 12.23 6.60
N SER A 169 -0.30 13.56 6.52
CA SER A 169 -1.56 14.23 6.88
C SER A 169 -2.72 13.74 6.02
N GLN A 170 -2.51 13.55 4.71
CA GLN A 170 -3.54 12.98 3.83
C GLN A 170 -3.95 11.56 4.25
N PHE A 171 -3.04 10.74 4.78
CA PHE A 171 -3.36 9.41 5.29
C PHE A 171 -4.04 9.43 6.66
N PHE A 172 -3.73 10.40 7.51
CA PHE A 172 -4.30 10.51 8.85
C PHE A 172 -5.68 11.17 8.87
N GLU A 173 -5.93 12.12 7.97
CA GLU A 173 -7.19 12.84 7.89
C GLU A 173 -8.28 12.06 7.15
N HIS A 174 -7.90 11.14 6.25
CA HIS A 174 -8.87 10.43 5.41
C HIS A 174 -9.27 9.09 6.02
N GLY A 175 -10.48 9.05 6.57
CA GLY A 175 -11.22 7.81 6.83
C GLY A 175 -11.77 7.23 5.53
N GLY A 176 -11.53 5.94 5.28
CA GLY A 176 -12.00 5.26 4.08
C GLY A 176 -11.66 3.78 4.12
N PHE A 177 -11.56 3.16 2.95
CA PHE A 177 -11.20 1.75 2.82
C PHE A 177 -9.69 1.52 2.73
N VAL A 178 -8.88 2.48 3.18
CA VAL A 178 -7.44 2.31 3.36
C VAL A 178 -7.13 2.49 4.84
N TYR A 179 -6.47 1.51 5.42
CA TYR A 179 -6.12 1.44 6.83
C TYR A 179 -4.59 1.45 6.95
N PRO A 180 -3.96 2.64 7.01
CA PRO A 180 -2.53 2.73 7.14
C PRO A 180 -2.11 2.50 8.61
N VAL A 181 -1.10 1.67 8.81
CA VAL A 181 -0.46 1.39 10.09
C VAL A 181 1.00 1.79 9.98
N PHE A 182 1.38 2.84 10.69
CA PHE A 182 2.76 3.34 10.72
C PHE A 182 3.42 2.95 12.03
N ALA A 183 4.62 2.40 11.94
CA ALA A 183 5.52 2.24 13.08
C ALA A 183 6.44 3.48 13.15
N PHE A 184 6.42 4.16 14.28
CA PHE A 184 7.28 5.30 14.58
C PHE A 184 8.01 5.08 15.91
N THR A 185 9.16 5.70 16.07
CA THR A 185 9.81 5.92 17.36
C THR A 185 9.32 7.22 18.01
N GLU A 186 9.46 7.38 19.33
CA GLU A 186 9.07 8.62 20.03
C GLU A 186 9.83 9.85 19.51
N ALA A 187 11.10 9.67 19.13
CA ALA A 187 11.96 10.70 18.58
C ALA A 187 11.38 11.36 17.31
N PHE A 188 10.58 10.63 16.53
CA PHE A 188 9.87 11.21 15.38
C PHE A 188 8.91 12.32 15.83
N PHE A 189 8.09 12.07 16.84
CA PHE A 189 7.11 13.04 17.32
C PHE A 189 7.77 14.20 18.07
N ASP A 190 8.90 13.96 18.76
CA ASP A 190 9.73 15.04 19.30
C ASP A 190 10.22 15.96 18.19
N LYS A 191 10.74 15.39 17.08
CA LYS A 191 11.20 16.18 15.95
C LYS A 191 10.08 17.02 15.35
N VAL A 192 8.91 16.42 15.11
CA VAL A 192 7.72 17.12 14.58
C VAL A 192 7.34 18.30 15.47
N ARG A 193 7.31 18.14 16.79
CA ARG A 193 7.01 19.23 17.74
C ARG A 193 8.01 20.39 17.68
N CYS A 194 9.27 20.10 17.36
CA CYS A 194 10.35 21.08 17.32
C CYS A 194 10.58 21.72 15.93
N GLU A 195 9.76 21.42 14.92
CA GLU A 195 9.86 22.08 13.61
C GLU A 195 9.36 23.55 13.67
N GLU A 196 9.85 24.37 12.75
CA GLU A 196 9.48 25.80 12.69
C GLU A 196 8.16 26.00 11.93
N TYR A 197 7.08 26.20 12.68
CA TYR A 197 5.72 26.41 12.14
C TYR A 197 5.25 27.87 12.11
N GLY A 198 5.95 28.80 12.78
CA GLY A 198 5.56 30.21 12.92
C GLY A 198 6.46 31.20 12.18
N GLY A 199 6.04 32.48 12.12
CA GLY A 199 6.78 33.59 11.49
C GLY A 199 6.19 34.06 10.16
N GLU A 200 6.80 35.09 9.55
CA GLU A 200 6.36 35.67 8.26
C GLU A 200 6.58 34.72 7.07
N ALA A 201 7.45 33.72 7.22
CA ALA A 201 7.75 32.71 6.20
C ALA A 201 7.95 31.33 6.85
N PRO A 202 6.87 30.64 7.25
CA PRO A 202 6.98 29.34 7.90
C PRO A 202 7.56 28.30 6.94
N GLN A 203 8.49 27.47 7.43
CA GLN A 203 9.13 26.44 6.62
C GLN A 203 8.15 25.32 6.21
N PHE A 204 7.19 25.02 7.08
CA PHE A 204 6.14 24.04 6.85
C PHE A 204 4.81 24.74 6.54
N PRO A 205 4.01 24.21 5.60
CA PRO A 205 2.75 24.83 5.20
C PRO A 205 1.66 24.74 6.28
N GLN A 206 1.81 23.82 7.23
CA GLN A 206 0.84 23.55 8.29
C GLN A 206 1.58 23.18 9.58
N ASN A 207 0.94 23.47 10.72
CA ASN A 207 1.42 23.01 12.03
C ASN A 207 1.04 21.55 12.26
N TYR A 208 1.84 20.64 11.71
CA TYR A 208 1.60 19.20 11.82
C TYR A 208 1.64 18.71 13.28
N ALA A 209 2.40 19.34 14.16
CA ALA A 209 2.39 19.01 15.59
C ALA A 209 1.01 19.23 16.22
N GLU A 210 0.33 20.32 15.87
CA GLU A 210 -1.04 20.59 16.32
C GLU A 210 -2.08 19.71 15.64
N ILE A 211 -1.96 19.47 14.34
CA ILE A 211 -2.92 18.63 13.59
C ILE A 211 -2.87 17.19 14.10
N TRP A 212 -1.68 16.68 14.37
CA TRP A 212 -1.47 15.29 14.75
C TRP A 212 -1.57 15.03 16.26
N LYS A 213 -1.93 16.05 17.07
CA LYS A 213 -2.03 15.90 18.53
C LYS A 213 -3.07 14.87 18.97
N ASN A 214 -4.09 14.66 18.17
CA ASN A 214 -5.21 13.74 18.45
C ASN A 214 -5.07 12.39 17.77
N LEU A 215 -3.92 12.08 17.14
CA LEU A 215 -3.70 10.76 16.57
C LEU A 215 -3.76 9.70 17.67
N GLN A 216 -4.43 8.59 17.38
CA GLN A 216 -4.45 7.45 18.28
C GLN A 216 -3.08 6.75 18.24
N ILE A 217 -2.17 7.15 19.12
CA ILE A 217 -0.85 6.54 19.25
C ILE A 217 -0.95 5.30 20.15
N ILE A 218 -0.73 4.13 19.58
CA ILE A 218 -0.67 2.88 20.33
C ILE A 218 0.79 2.64 20.75
N ARG A 219 1.11 2.94 22.02
CA ARG A 219 2.42 2.63 22.60
C ARG A 219 2.48 1.16 23.00
N LEU A 220 3.23 0.37 22.23
CA LEU A 220 3.38 -1.07 22.48
C LEU A 220 4.47 -1.40 23.51
N GLN A 221 5.43 -0.50 23.76
CA GLN A 221 6.52 -0.75 24.72
C GLN A 221 6.01 -0.92 26.15
N ASP A 222 4.96 -0.18 26.52
CA ASP A 222 4.33 -0.17 27.84
C ASP A 222 2.97 -0.89 27.86
N SER A 223 2.66 -1.62 26.79
CA SER A 223 1.38 -2.33 26.70
C SER A 223 1.36 -3.49 27.69
N PRO A 224 0.31 -3.60 28.53
CA PRO A 224 0.17 -4.75 29.43
C PRO A 224 0.05 -6.04 28.61
N LEU A 225 0.40 -7.17 29.21
CA LEU A 225 0.37 -8.48 28.55
C LEU A 225 -0.99 -8.76 27.89
N THR A 226 -2.09 -8.35 28.52
CA THR A 226 -3.46 -8.46 27.99
C THR A 226 -3.67 -7.76 26.64
N ARG A 227 -3.00 -6.63 26.41
CA ARG A 227 -3.07 -5.88 25.15
C ARG A 227 -2.20 -6.54 24.07
N TRP A 228 -1.09 -7.14 24.47
CA TRP A 228 -0.29 -7.97 23.59
C TRP A 228 -1.02 -9.26 23.19
N GLU A 229 -1.75 -9.89 24.11
CA GLU A 229 -2.61 -11.06 23.81
C GLU A 229 -3.74 -10.69 22.84
N ALA A 230 -4.39 -9.53 23.03
CA ALA A 230 -5.38 -9.04 22.08
C ALA A 230 -4.77 -8.75 20.69
N LEU A 231 -3.53 -8.27 20.64
CA LEU A 231 -2.79 -8.08 19.40
C LEU A 231 -2.43 -9.42 18.74
N GLN A 232 -2.03 -10.41 19.53
CA GLN A 232 -1.77 -11.78 19.05
C GLN A 232 -3.02 -12.39 18.43
N ASP A 233 -4.16 -12.30 19.10
CA ASP A 233 -5.42 -12.83 18.56
C ASP A 233 -5.78 -12.19 17.22
N ARG A 234 -5.55 -10.88 17.08
CA ARG A 234 -5.73 -10.18 15.79
C ARG A 234 -4.72 -10.64 14.74
N LEU A 235 -3.45 -10.80 15.12
CA LEU A 235 -2.39 -11.27 14.21
C LEU A 235 -2.64 -12.70 13.72
N ILE A 236 -3.05 -13.61 14.61
CA ILE A 236 -3.37 -15.00 14.29
C ILE A 236 -4.52 -15.06 13.28
N ASN A 237 -5.61 -14.34 13.54
CA ASN A 237 -6.77 -14.32 12.65
C ASN A 237 -6.41 -13.70 11.29
N LEU A 238 -5.68 -12.58 11.30
CA LEU A 238 -5.26 -11.91 10.07
C LEU A 238 -4.30 -12.80 9.25
N TYR A 239 -3.41 -13.53 9.91
CA TYR A 239 -2.51 -14.48 9.27
C TYR A 239 -3.29 -15.67 8.67
N ALA A 240 -4.19 -16.27 9.42
CA ALA A 240 -5.01 -17.39 8.93
C ALA A 240 -5.89 -17.00 7.74
N GLU A 241 -6.55 -15.84 7.81
CA GLU A 241 -7.32 -15.29 6.69
C GLU A 241 -6.41 -15.00 5.49
N ALA A 242 -5.21 -14.47 5.71
CA ALA A 242 -4.28 -14.15 4.64
C ALA A 242 -3.72 -15.37 3.90
N TYR A 243 -3.54 -16.50 4.59
CA TYR A 243 -2.97 -17.72 4.02
C TYR A 243 -3.98 -18.85 3.83
N GLN A 244 -5.27 -18.60 4.07
CA GLN A 244 -6.35 -19.59 4.01
C GLN A 244 -6.07 -20.86 4.83
N ILE A 245 -5.41 -20.69 5.97
CA ILE A 245 -5.05 -21.80 6.85
C ILE A 245 -6.19 -22.01 7.83
N ASP A 246 -6.71 -23.23 7.90
CA ASP A 246 -7.60 -23.62 8.99
C ASP A 246 -6.80 -23.73 10.29
N ILE A 247 -6.80 -22.64 11.04
CA ILE A 247 -6.14 -22.53 12.34
C ILE A 247 -7.01 -23.05 13.49
N ALA A 248 -8.28 -23.40 13.27
CA ALA A 248 -9.21 -23.70 14.36
C ALA A 248 -8.74 -24.88 15.22
N ALA A 249 -8.18 -25.92 14.58
CA ALA A 249 -7.64 -27.09 15.26
C ALA A 249 -6.34 -26.81 16.04
N LYS A 250 -5.56 -25.79 15.63
CA LYS A 250 -4.23 -25.47 16.19
C LYS A 250 -4.22 -24.22 17.05
N LEU A 251 -5.35 -23.52 17.13
CA LEU A 251 -5.47 -22.25 17.84
C LEU A 251 -5.02 -22.33 19.31
N PRO A 252 -5.34 -23.39 20.08
CA PRO A 252 -4.84 -23.50 21.45
C PRO A 252 -3.32 -23.60 21.53
N GLU A 253 -2.70 -24.37 20.64
CA GLU A 253 -1.26 -24.56 20.57
C GLU A 253 -0.55 -23.26 20.13
N ILE A 254 -1.06 -22.61 19.08
CA ILE A 254 -0.54 -21.34 18.58
C ILE A 254 -0.59 -20.28 19.69
N LYS A 255 -1.73 -20.12 20.36
CA LYS A 255 -1.89 -19.14 21.45
C LYS A 255 -0.92 -19.41 22.60
N GLN A 256 -0.75 -20.67 22.99
CA GLN A 256 0.17 -21.04 24.06
C GLN A 256 1.62 -20.71 23.69
N GLN A 257 2.08 -21.13 22.51
CA GLN A 257 3.45 -20.87 22.06
C GLN A 257 3.74 -19.38 21.87
N MET A 258 2.77 -18.62 21.35
CA MET A 258 2.90 -17.18 21.19
C MET A 258 2.92 -16.47 22.54
N ARG A 259 2.11 -16.91 23.53
CA ARG A 259 2.16 -16.37 24.90
C ARG A 259 3.50 -16.64 25.57
N ASP A 260 4.02 -17.87 25.47
CA ASP A 260 5.32 -18.25 26.01
C ASP A 260 6.46 -17.43 25.37
N LEU A 261 6.34 -17.14 24.07
CA LEU A 261 7.30 -16.29 23.35
C LEU A 261 7.25 -14.83 23.84
N LEU A 262 6.06 -14.27 24.11
CA LEU A 262 5.94 -12.92 24.67
C LEU A 262 6.58 -12.79 26.05
N GLU A 263 6.39 -13.77 26.92
CA GLU A 263 7.02 -13.80 28.24
C GLU A 263 8.55 -13.84 28.12
N LYS A 264 9.09 -14.66 27.21
CA LYS A 264 10.54 -14.71 26.94
C LYS A 264 11.08 -13.40 26.38
N LEU A 265 10.27 -12.66 25.63
CA LEU A 265 10.66 -11.39 25.00
C LEU A 265 10.23 -10.16 25.81
N LYS A 266 9.86 -10.31 27.09
CA LYS A 266 9.29 -9.22 27.90
C LYS A 266 10.15 -7.94 27.91
N MET A 267 11.47 -8.08 27.93
CA MET A 267 12.43 -6.96 27.99
C MET A 267 12.99 -6.53 26.62
N GLN A 268 12.55 -7.17 25.52
CA GLN A 268 13.00 -6.85 24.17
C GLN A 268 12.24 -5.65 23.60
N GLU A 269 12.81 -4.96 22.62
CA GLU A 269 12.09 -3.87 21.95
C GLU A 269 10.88 -4.40 21.18
N THR A 270 9.81 -3.60 21.13
CA THR A 270 8.54 -3.90 20.45
C THR A 270 8.72 -4.50 19.05
N ARG A 271 9.66 -3.96 18.26
CA ARG A 271 9.92 -4.40 16.89
C ARG A 271 10.41 -5.86 16.84
N PHE A 272 11.33 -6.22 17.73
CA PHE A 272 11.81 -7.59 17.84
C PHE A 272 10.72 -8.55 18.33
N LYS A 273 9.84 -8.10 19.25
CA LYS A 273 8.67 -8.89 19.67
C LYS A 273 7.73 -9.17 18.50
N LEU A 274 7.32 -8.14 17.76
CA LEU A 274 6.43 -8.27 16.60
C LEU A 274 7.01 -9.21 15.53
N LYS A 275 8.28 -8.99 15.17
CA LYS A 275 8.97 -9.86 14.19
C LYS A 275 9.05 -11.31 14.67
N ALA A 276 9.38 -11.53 15.93
CA ALA A 276 9.44 -12.88 16.50
C ALA A 276 8.06 -13.56 16.50
N LEU A 277 6.98 -12.83 16.81
CA LEU A 277 5.62 -13.36 16.76
C LEU A 277 5.20 -13.78 15.35
N ILE A 278 5.51 -12.96 14.34
CA ILE A 278 5.23 -13.30 12.93
C ILE A 278 6.06 -14.52 12.50
N ASN A 279 7.35 -14.54 12.81
CA ASN A 279 8.20 -15.70 12.50
C ASN A 279 7.71 -16.98 13.20
N GLN A 280 7.20 -16.87 14.43
CA GLN A 280 6.66 -18.02 15.16
C GLN A 280 5.37 -18.53 14.50
N LEU A 281 4.51 -17.63 14.03
CA LEU A 281 3.34 -17.99 13.22
C LEU A 281 3.76 -18.73 11.95
N ASP A 282 4.77 -18.23 11.23
CA ASP A 282 5.32 -18.89 10.06
C ASP A 282 5.79 -20.31 10.41
N ILE A 283 6.60 -20.48 11.46
CA ILE A 283 7.16 -21.78 11.86
C ILE A 283 6.06 -22.79 12.22
N ILE A 284 5.08 -22.38 13.04
CA ILE A 284 4.01 -23.28 13.50
C ILE A 284 3.10 -23.67 12.32
N CYS A 285 2.84 -22.72 11.42
CA CYS A 285 1.94 -22.96 10.30
C CYS A 285 2.62 -23.69 9.11
N THR A 286 3.93 -23.52 8.90
CA THR A 286 4.68 -24.15 7.79
C THR A 286 5.23 -25.53 8.11
N ARG A 287 5.55 -25.86 9.37
CA ARG A 287 6.05 -27.18 9.79
C ARG A 287 5.10 -28.36 9.58
N THR A 288 3.92 -28.12 9.05
CA THR A 288 2.88 -29.14 8.82
C THR A 288 2.42 -29.24 7.36
N ALA A 289 3.08 -28.56 6.42
CA ALA A 289 2.83 -28.71 4.98
C ALA A 289 3.63 -29.86 4.33
N SER A 290 4.20 -30.76 5.14
CA SER A 290 4.94 -31.95 4.73
C SER A 290 4.25 -33.21 5.23
#